data_AF-A0A6N9DFZ7-F1
#
_entry.id   AF-A0A6N9DFZ7-F1
#
_cell.length_a   1.000
_cell.length_b   1.000
_cell.length_c   1.000
_cell.angle_alpha   90.00
_cell.angle_beta   90.00
_cell.angle_gamma   90.00
#
_symmetry.space_group_name_H-M   'P 1'
#
loop_
_entity.id
_entity.type
_entity.pdbx_description
1 polymer ?
#
loop_
_entity_poly.entity_id
_entity_poly.type
_entity_poly.pdbx_seq_one_letter_code
_entity_poly.pdbx_strand_id
1 'polypeptide(L)'
;MINWSKCPTVEQIPGKVSGAWVFKNTRLPLYVLFDNLAGGATIYEFIDWFGGVSESEVSAVLAFTAQELRADLVVADAHPVR
;
A
#
# COMPACT_ATOMS: atom_id res chain seq x y z
N MET A 1 -8.38 6.70 7.08
CA MET A 1 -8.33 6.28 5.66
C MET A 1 -6.94 6.63 5.15
N ILE A 2 -6.17 5.66 4.66
CA ILE A 2 -4.76 5.85 4.32
C ILE A 2 -4.61 6.84 3.15
N ASN A 3 -3.80 7.88 3.34
CA ASN A 3 -3.50 8.84 2.27
C ASN A 3 -2.29 8.37 1.45
N TRP A 4 -2.54 7.50 0.48
CA TRP A 4 -1.51 6.90 -0.38
C TRP A 4 -0.69 7.90 -1.20
N SER A 5 -1.16 9.14 -1.41
CA SER A 5 -0.38 10.16 -2.11
C SER A 5 0.92 10.55 -1.40
N LYS A 6 1.07 10.19 -0.11
CA LYS A 6 2.30 10.40 0.66
C LYS A 6 3.31 9.24 0.54
N CYS A 7 2.93 8.13 -0.08
CA CYS A 7 3.79 6.95 -0.23
C CYS A 7 4.49 7.00 -1.59
N PRO A 8 5.84 7.12 -1.66
CA PRO A 8 6.55 7.36 -2.91
C PRO A 8 6.65 6.12 -3.82
N THR A 9 6.31 4.94 -3.31
CA THR A 9 6.37 3.66 -4.02
C THR A 9 5.06 3.31 -4.74
N VAL A 10 4.03 4.13 -4.59
CA VAL A 10 2.75 3.97 -5.28
C VAL A 10 2.39 5.23 -6.05
N GLU A 11 1.53 5.09 -7.03
CA GLU A 11 0.99 6.21 -7.79
C GLU A 11 -0.46 5.97 -8.18
N GLN A 12 -1.16 7.06 -8.45
CA GLN A 12 -2.51 7.05 -9.03
C GLN A 12 -2.49 8.01 -10.21
N ILE A 13 -2.71 7.48 -11.41
CA ILE A 13 -2.69 8.26 -12.65
C ILE A 13 -4.06 8.12 -13.32
N PRO A 14 -4.77 9.23 -13.62
CA PRO A 14 -6.02 9.16 -14.37
C PRO A 14 -5.86 8.35 -15.66
N GLY A 15 -6.74 7.37 -15.88
CA GLY A 15 -6.70 6.47 -17.04
C GLY A 15 -5.73 5.27 -16.92
N LYS A 16 -4.85 5.23 -15.91
CA LYS A 16 -4.04 4.04 -15.61
C LYS A 16 -4.80 3.12 -14.67
N VAL A 17 -5.13 1.91 -15.15
CA VAL A 17 -5.89 0.90 -14.37
C VAL A 17 -7.16 1.51 -13.76
N SER A 18 -7.92 2.26 -14.57
CA SER A 18 -9.13 2.96 -14.14
C SER A 18 -8.96 3.90 -12.93
N GLY A 19 -7.74 4.43 -12.73
CA GLY A 19 -7.43 5.31 -11.60
C GLY A 19 -7.22 4.57 -10.28
N ALA A 20 -6.95 3.27 -10.28
CA ALA A 20 -6.54 2.56 -9.08
C ALA A 20 -5.15 3.01 -8.61
N TRP A 21 -4.89 2.90 -7.30
CA TRP A 21 -3.53 2.96 -6.78
C TRP A 21 -2.75 1.75 -7.27
N VAL A 22 -1.59 1.99 -7.85
CA VAL A 22 -0.68 0.96 -8.38
C VAL A 22 0.71 1.14 -7.79
N PHE A 23 1.52 0.09 -7.80
CA PHE A 23 2.96 0.27 -7.58
C PHE A 23 3.52 1.18 -8.67
N LYS A 24 4.38 2.13 -8.27
CA LYS A 24 4.94 3.13 -9.17
C LYS A 24 5.64 2.46 -10.35
N ASN A 25 5.47 3.01 -11.56
CA ASN A 25 6.01 2.46 -12.81
C ASN A 25 5.47 1.07 -13.22
N THR A 26 4.51 0.50 -12.49
CA THR A 26 3.86 -0.77 -12.83
C THR A 26 2.39 -0.55 -13.18
N ARG A 27 1.69 -1.56 -13.71
CA ARG A 27 0.21 -1.58 -13.74
C ARG A 27 -0.37 -2.49 -12.64
N LEU A 28 0.45 -2.87 -11.66
CA LEU A 28 0.06 -3.80 -10.60
C LEU A 28 -0.75 -3.03 -9.54
N PRO A 29 -2.05 -3.32 -9.38
CA PRO A 29 -2.88 -2.62 -8.41
C PRO A 29 -2.45 -2.95 -6.99
N LEU A 30 -2.48 -1.95 -6.12
CA LEU A 30 -2.04 -2.07 -4.74
C LEU A 30 -2.89 -3.06 -3.92
N TYR A 31 -4.20 -3.14 -4.20
CA TYR A 31 -5.09 -4.08 -3.53
C TYR A 31 -4.69 -5.54 -3.77
N VAL A 32 -4.05 -5.86 -4.91
CA VAL A 32 -3.61 -7.22 -5.23
C VAL A 32 -2.56 -7.69 -4.23
N LEU A 33 -1.68 -6.81 -3.74
CA LEU A 33 -0.75 -7.17 -2.66
C LEU A 33 -1.52 -7.65 -1.43
N PHE A 34 -2.46 -6.83 -0.94
CA PHE A 34 -3.18 -7.14 0.30
C PHE A 34 -4.09 -8.37 0.16
N ASP A 35 -4.75 -8.56 -0.99
CA ASP A 35 -5.57 -9.74 -1.26
C ASP A 35 -4.72 -11.03 -1.23
N ASN A 36 -3.52 -11.00 -1.83
CA ASN A 36 -2.62 -12.16 -1.83
C ASN A 36 -2.05 -12.45 -0.43
N LEU A 37 -1.64 -11.41 0.31
CA LEU A 37 -1.19 -11.57 1.69
C LEU A 37 -2.31 -12.11 2.59
N ALA A 38 -3.55 -11.64 2.42
CA ALA A 38 -4.72 -12.16 3.13
C ALA A 38 -5.04 -13.62 2.75
N GLY A 39 -4.73 -14.02 1.52
CA GLY A 39 -4.78 -15.41 1.05
C GLY A 39 -3.65 -16.30 1.56
N GLY A 40 -2.72 -15.76 2.34
CA GLY A 40 -1.60 -16.51 2.93
C GLY A 40 -0.32 -16.52 2.11
N ALA A 41 -0.25 -15.75 1.02
CA ALA A 41 0.99 -15.60 0.26
C ALA A 41 2.05 -14.86 1.06
N THR A 42 3.31 -15.22 0.84
CA THR A 42 4.47 -14.46 1.30
C THR A 42 4.80 -13.33 0.32
N ILE A 43 5.62 -12.37 0.76
CA ILE A 43 6.15 -11.29 -0.10
C ILE A 43 6.94 -11.88 -1.28
N TYR A 44 7.72 -12.94 -1.05
CA TYR A 44 8.55 -13.56 -2.07
C TYR A 44 7.70 -14.25 -3.15
N GLU A 45 6.64 -14.97 -2.76
CA GLU A 45 5.70 -15.57 -3.71
C GLU A 45 4.99 -14.51 -4.54
N PHE A 46 4.56 -13.41 -3.92
CA PHE A 46 3.94 -12.30 -4.63
C PHE A 46 4.88 -11.69 -5.70
N ILE A 47 6.15 -11.47 -5.35
CA ILE A 47 7.16 -10.94 -6.28
C ILE A 47 7.40 -11.92 -7.43
N ASP A 48 7.48 -13.21 -7.14
CA ASP A 48 7.66 -14.26 -8.13
C ASP A 48 6.49 -14.31 -9.14
N TRP A 49 5.25 -14.15 -8.67
CA TRP A 49 4.06 -14.21 -9.53
C TRP A 49 3.84 -12.98 -10.40
N PHE A 50 4.03 -11.78 -9.85
CA PHE A 50 3.66 -10.54 -10.54
C PHE A 50 4.83 -9.85 -11.23
N GLY A 51 6.05 -10.01 -10.69
CA GLY A 51 7.24 -9.31 -11.17
C GLY A 51 7.07 -7.77 -11.20
N GLY A 52 8.11 -7.07 -11.62
CA GLY A 52 8.06 -5.60 -11.79
C GLY A 52 7.97 -4.80 -10.48
N VAL A 53 8.05 -5.46 -9.33
CA VAL A 53 8.15 -4.85 -8.00
C VAL A 53 9.25 -5.53 -7.21
N SER A 54 10.00 -4.75 -6.46
CA SER A 54 11.06 -5.23 -5.58
C SER A 54 10.57 -5.48 -4.15
N GLU A 55 11.30 -6.29 -3.40
CA GLU A 55 11.04 -6.53 -1.96
C GLU A 55 11.05 -5.22 -1.15
N SER A 56 11.94 -4.29 -1.49
CA SER A 56 12.02 -2.99 -0.82
C SER A 56 10.79 -2.12 -1.09
N GLU A 57 10.24 -2.15 -2.30
CA GLU A 57 9.01 -1.45 -2.65
C GLU A 57 7.79 -2.04 -1.92
N VAL A 58 7.68 -3.37 -1.87
CA VAL A 58 6.62 -4.04 -1.10
C VAL A 58 6.74 -3.73 0.39
N SER A 59 7.95 -3.85 0.94
CA SER A 59 8.21 -3.53 2.35
C SER A 59 7.91 -2.07 2.68
N ALA A 60 8.23 -1.14 1.79
CA ALA A 60 7.91 0.28 1.96
C ALA A 60 6.40 0.54 2.00
N VAL A 61 5.62 -0.13 1.14
CA VAL A 61 4.14 -0.06 1.20
C VAL A 61 3.61 -0.57 2.53
N LEU A 62 4.09 -1.72 3.00
CA LEU A 62 3.66 -2.32 4.27
C LEU A 62 4.05 -1.44 5.48
N ALA A 63 5.27 -0.91 5.49
CA ALA A 63 5.74 0.00 6.53
C ALA A 63 4.92 1.30 6.56
N PHE A 64 4.65 1.89 5.39
CA PHE A 64 3.81 3.09 5.27
C PHE A 64 2.39 2.84 5.79
N THR A 65 1.80 1.70 5.40
CA THR A 65 0.47 1.28 5.89
C THR A 65 0.45 1.21 7.41
N ALA A 66 1.44 0.54 8.01
CA ALA A 66 1.53 0.41 9.45
C ALA A 66 1.80 1.75 10.16
N GLN A 67 2.50 2.69 9.52
CA GLN A 67 2.73 4.03 10.04
C GLN A 67 1.45 4.87 10.06
N GLU A 68 0.70 4.89 8.96
CA GLU A 68 -0.56 5.65 8.87
C GLU A 68 -1.61 5.08 9.84
N LEU A 69 -1.70 3.76 9.99
CA LEU A 69 -2.58 3.14 10.98
C LEU A 69 -2.21 3.53 12.42
N ARG A 70 -0.92 3.63 12.75
CA ARG A 70 -0.47 4.11 14.07
C ARG A 70 -0.80 5.59 14.27
N ALA A 71 -0.62 6.42 13.24
CA ALA A 71 -0.95 7.83 13.30
C ALA A 71 -2.45 8.05 13.56
N ASP A 72 -3.32 7.27 12.91
CA ASP A 72 -4.77 7.32 13.12
C ASP A 72 -5.15 7.00 14.59
N LEU A 73 -4.46 6.05 15.24
CA LEU A 73 -4.70 5.72 16.66
C LEU A 73 -4.31 6.86 17.61
N VAL A 74 -3.18 7.52 17.36
CA VAL A 74 -2.72 8.65 18.19
C VAL A 74 -3.67 9.85 18.08
N VAL A 75 -4.24 10.09 16.90
CA VAL A 75 -5.23 11.16 16.70
C VAL A 75 -6.55 10.85 17.41
N ALA A 76 -6.97 9.59 17.45
CA ALA A 76 -8.18 9.17 18.16
C ALA A 76 -8.07 9.41 19.67
N ASP A 77 -6.89 9.15 20.27
CA ASP A 77 -6.62 9.41 21.69
C ASP A 77 -6.51 10.90 22.02
N ALA A 78 -6.22 11.74 21.02
CA ALA A 78 -6.01 13.18 21.19
C ALA A 78 -7.29 14.03 21.05
N HIS A 79 -8.48 13.45 20.85
CA HIS A 79 -9.72 14.23 20.81
C HIS A 79 -10.11 14.68 22.24
N PRO A 80 -10.09 15.99 22.57
CA PRO A 80 -10.51 16.44 23.87
C PRO A 80 -12.03 16.29 23.96
N VAL A 81 -12.50 15.68 25.06
CA VAL A 81 -13.91 15.68 25.45
C VAL A 81 -14.36 17.14 25.49
N ARG A 82 -15.27 17.51 24.59
CA ARG A 82 -15.93 18.81 24.62
C ARG A 82 -17.15 18.76 25.53
#